data_AF-A0A7X8VGN6-F1
#
_entry.id   AF-A0A7X8VGN6-F1
#
_cell.length_a   1.000
_cell.length_b   1.000
_cell.length_c   1.000
_cell.angle_alpha   90.00
_cell.angle_beta   90.00
_cell.angle_gamma   90.00
#
_symmetry.space_group_name_H-M   'P 1'
#
loop_
_entity.id
_entity.type
_entity.pdbx_description
1 polymer ?
#
loop_
_entity_poly.entity_id
_entity_poly.type
_entity_poly.pdbx_seq_one_letter_code
_entity_poly.pdbx_strand_id
1 'polypeptide(L)'
;MKLYISHWSAMRRYDIPMLEYFFAQELVAVSETTQITVYEQRRKKKGQRIRHCKFSVPEEYLLCDPNSGEHIVAPELAYLQVAHDLPFHRRLLLALLIC
;
A
#
# COMPACT_ATOMS: atom_id res chain seq x y z
N MET A 1 13.16 13.84 0.09
CA MET A 1 12.48 12.72 0.75
C MET A 1 11.26 12.34 -0.07
N LYS A 2 11.31 11.20 -0.78
CA LYS A 2 10.16 10.71 -1.56
C LYS A 2 9.18 10.00 -0.61
N LEU A 3 7.90 10.35 -0.69
CA LEU A 3 6.80 9.75 0.07
C LEU A 3 6.07 8.80 -0.87
N TYR A 4 5.82 7.56 -0.44
CA TYR A 4 5.18 6.55 -1.29
C TYR A 4 3.86 6.11 -0.68
N ILE A 5 2.76 6.25 -1.43
CA ILE A 5 1.49 5.61 -1.08
C ILE A 5 1.74 4.09 -1.06
N SER A 6 1.29 3.44 0.01
CA SER A 6 1.72 2.08 0.33
C SER A 6 0.61 1.26 0.99
N HIS A 7 0.86 -0.03 1.20
CA HIS A 7 -0.04 -0.95 1.89
C HIS A 7 -1.47 -0.93 1.30
N TRP A 8 -2.51 -0.89 2.13
CA TRP A 8 -3.92 -0.91 1.69
C TRP A 8 -4.32 0.36 0.95
N SER A 9 -3.70 1.51 1.25
CA SER A 9 -3.92 2.73 0.47
C SER A 9 -3.38 2.62 -0.95
N ALA A 10 -2.30 1.85 -1.18
CA ALA A 10 -1.84 1.55 -2.52
C ALA A 10 -2.75 0.52 -3.21
N MET A 11 -3.12 -0.55 -2.50
CA MET A 11 -4.05 -1.57 -3.06
C MET A 11 -5.35 -0.97 -3.58
N ARG A 12 -5.92 -0.01 -2.85
CA ARG A 12 -7.16 0.67 -3.25
C ARG A 12 -7.04 1.50 -4.53
N ARG A 13 -5.82 1.91 -4.91
CA ARG A 13 -5.57 2.67 -6.14
C ARG A 13 -5.46 1.76 -7.36
N TYR A 14 -5.16 0.48 -7.15
CA TYR A 14 -5.19 -0.52 -8.19
C TYR A 14 -6.62 -1.01 -8.35
N ASP A 15 -7.12 -1.06 -9.59
CA ASP A 15 -8.46 -1.54 -9.94
C ASP A 15 -8.52 -3.08 -9.82
N ILE A 16 -8.29 -3.58 -8.61
CA ILE A 16 -8.21 -5.01 -8.29
C ILE A 16 -9.64 -5.55 -8.17
N PRO A 17 -10.06 -6.49 -9.05
CA PRO A 17 -11.41 -7.03 -9.01
C PRO A 17 -11.74 -7.64 -7.64
N MET A 18 -12.94 -7.34 -7.14
CA MET A 18 -13.48 -7.89 -5.89
C MET A 18 -12.67 -7.58 -4.62
N LEU A 19 -11.66 -6.70 -4.67
CA LEU A 19 -10.87 -6.31 -3.50
C LEU A 19 -11.76 -5.78 -2.37
N GLU A 20 -12.70 -4.89 -2.70
CA GLU A 20 -13.63 -4.30 -1.73
C GLU A 20 -14.57 -5.33 -1.11
N TYR A 21 -14.90 -6.40 -1.84
CA TYR A 21 -15.77 -7.45 -1.33
C TYR A 21 -15.05 -8.33 -0.29
N PHE A 22 -13.82 -8.77 -0.59
CA PHE A 22 -13.10 -9.69 0.29
C PHE A 22 -12.33 -9.00 1.41
N PHE A 23 -11.90 -7.75 1.21
CA PHE A 23 -11.03 -6.99 2.12
C PHE A 23 -11.65 -5.66 2.59
N ALA A 24 -12.99 -5.60 2.65
CA ALA A 24 -13.74 -4.42 3.10
C ALA A 24 -13.22 -3.87 4.45
N GLN A 25 -12.99 -4.74 5.42
CA GLN A 25 -12.56 -4.34 6.77
C GLN A 25 -11.18 -3.69 6.75
N GLU A 26 -10.24 -4.28 6.01
CA GLU A 26 -8.89 -3.73 5.85
C GLU A 26 -8.90 -2.39 5.11
N LEU A 27 -9.79 -2.21 4.13
CA LEU A 27 -9.96 -0.96 3.40
C LEU A 27 -10.68 0.13 4.22
N VAL A 28 -11.65 -0.23 5.06
CA VAL A 28 -12.31 0.71 5.97
C VAL A 28 -11.28 1.28 6.96
N ALA A 29 -10.37 0.45 7.47
CA ALA A 29 -9.31 0.86 8.39
C ALA A 29 -8.32 1.90 7.80
N VAL A 30 -8.28 2.05 6.47
CA VAL A 30 -7.49 3.09 5.77
C VAL A 30 -8.33 4.19 5.13
N SER A 31 -9.66 4.14 5.25
CA SER A 31 -10.53 5.18 4.70
C SER A 31 -10.31 6.55 5.36
N GLU A 32 -9.89 6.56 6.62
CA GLU A 32 -9.62 7.78 7.40
C GLU A 32 -8.16 8.26 7.35
N THR A 33 -7.22 7.38 6.95
CA THR A 33 -5.78 7.71 6.94
C THR A 33 -5.06 7.11 5.74
N THR A 34 -4.31 7.95 5.02
CA THR A 34 -3.44 7.48 3.92
C THR A 34 -2.21 6.78 4.50
N GLN A 35 -2.02 5.51 4.13
CA GLN A 35 -0.82 4.74 4.48
C GLN A 35 0.34 5.11 3.56
N ILE A 36 1.43 5.56 4.17
CA ILE A 36 2.61 6.05 3.45
C ILE A 36 3.86 5.36 3.99
N THR A 37 4.71 4.91 3.08
CA THR A 37 6.04 4.43 3.43
C THR A 37 7.06 5.53 3.19
N VAL A 38 7.90 5.78 4.19
CA VAL A 38 8.94 6.82 4.16
C VAL A 38 10.29 6.19 4.47
N TYR A 39 11.30 6.63 3.73
CA TYR A 39 12.71 6.29 3.94
C TYR A 39 13.42 7.45 4.67
N GLU A 40 14.39 7.11 5.52
CA GLU A 40 15.30 7.99 6.28
C GLU A 40 14.73 8.80 7.47
N GLN A 41 13.50 9.34 7.41
CA GLN A 41 13.04 10.22 8.49
C GLN A 41 11.63 9.90 9.00
N ARG A 42 11.49 9.89 10.34
CA ARG A 42 10.19 9.85 11.01
C ARG A 42 9.51 11.20 10.86
N ARG A 43 8.53 11.27 9.96
CA ARG A 43 7.60 12.41 9.86
C ARG A 43 6.29 12.04 10.53
N LYS A 44 5.60 13.03 11.12
CA LYS A 44 4.19 12.95 11.47
C LYS A 44 3.43 14.00 10.68
N LYS A 45 2.35 13.60 10.01
CA LYS A 45 1.42 14.50 9.33
C LYS A 45 0.00 14.04 9.63
N LYS A 46 -0.87 14.98 10.00
CA LYS A 46 -2.29 14.69 10.31
C LYS A 46 -2.95 14.05 9.07
N GLY A 47 -3.72 12.99 9.28
CA GLY A 47 -4.36 12.22 8.21
C GLY A 47 -3.46 11.19 7.50
N GLN A 48 -2.21 11.00 7.93
CA GLN A 48 -1.30 10.02 7.34
C GLN A 48 -0.83 9.00 8.38
N ARG A 49 -0.90 7.72 8.02
CA ARG A 49 -0.28 6.63 8.78
C ARG A 49 1.06 6.29 8.14
N ILE A 50 2.14 6.77 8.76
CA ILE A 50 3.49 6.64 8.23
C ILE A 50 4.14 5.34 8.75
N ARG A 51 4.53 4.44 7.84
CA ARG A 51 5.40 3.29 8.11
C ARG A 51 6.83 3.63 7.70
N HIS A 52 7.78 3.30 8.57
CA HIS A 52 9.20 3.53 8.32
C HIS A 52 9.86 2.26 7.81
N CYS A 53 10.50 2.32 6.65
CA CYS A 53 11.32 1.23 6.12
C CYS A 53 12.80 1.52 6.35
N LYS A 54 13.56 0.51 6.80
CA LYS A 54 15.03 0.63 6.96
C LYS A 54 15.76 0.61 5.61
N PHE A 55 15.18 -0.04 4.61
CA PHE A 55 15.75 -0.18 3.28
C PHE A 55 15.00 0.73 2.30
N SER A 56 15.73 1.32 1.36
CA SER A 56 15.13 2.04 0.25
C SER A 56 14.24 1.10 -0.55
N VAL A 57 13.05 1.57 -0.93
CA VAL A 57 12.23 0.83 -1.89
C VAL A 57 12.95 0.86 -3.25
N PRO A 58 13.19 -0.29 -3.90
CA PRO A 58 13.82 -0.32 -5.22
C PRO A 58 12.98 0.46 -6.25
N GLU A 59 13.62 1.17 -7.16
CA GLU A 59 12.93 2.07 -8.09
C GLU A 59 11.96 1.34 -9.03
N GLU A 60 12.24 0.08 -9.37
CA GLU A 60 11.35 -0.78 -10.16
C GLU A 60 9.97 -1.02 -9.50
N TYR A 61 9.88 -0.92 -8.18
CA TYR A 61 8.63 -1.04 -7.42
C TYR A 61 8.02 0.32 -7.07
N LEU A 62 8.47 1.40 -7.69
CA LEU A 62 7.95 2.75 -7.49
C LEU A 62 7.31 3.25 -8.78
N LEU A 63 5.99 3.31 -8.76
CA LEU A 63 5.20 3.87 -9.84
C LEU A 63 4.90 5.35 -9.55
N CYS A 64 4.78 6.13 -10.60
CA CYS A 64 4.29 7.50 -10.53
C CYS A 64 2.91 7.53 -11.19
N ASP A 65 1.89 7.94 -10.45
CA ASP A 65 0.56 8.17 -11.03
C ASP A 65 0.67 9.39 -11.97
N PRO A 66 0.48 9.21 -13.29
CA PRO A 66 0.67 10.29 -14.26
C PRO A 66 -0.34 11.43 -14.10
N ASN A 67 -1.48 11.19 -13.45
CA ASN A 67 -2.53 12.19 -13.29
C ASN A 67 -2.34 13.03 -12.02
N SER A 68 -1.95 12.41 -10.92
CA SER A 68 -1.77 13.08 -9.62
C SER A 68 -0.33 13.49 -9.33
N GLY A 69 0.66 12.91 -10.04
CA GLY A 69 2.08 13.05 -9.75
C GLY A 69 2.50 12.37 -8.45
N GLU A 70 1.61 11.58 -7.82
CA GLU A 70 1.90 10.89 -6.58
C GLU A 70 2.71 9.61 -6.84
N HIS A 71 3.68 9.35 -5.97
CA HIS A 71 4.40 8.08 -6.03
C HIS A 71 3.67 7.01 -5.23
N ILE A 72 3.49 5.85 -5.84
CA ILE A 72 2.81 4.68 -5.29
C ILE A 72 3.70 3.45 -5.43
N VAL A 73 3.70 2.57 -4.43
CA VAL A 73 4.43 1.31 -4.52
C VAL A 73 3.70 0.34 -5.46
N ALA A 74 4.43 -0.39 -6.29
CA ALA A 74 3.91 -1.38 -7.22
C ALA A 74 3.06 -2.47 -6.52
N PRO A 75 2.12 -3.12 -7.23
CA PRO A 75 1.20 -4.11 -6.64
C PRO A 75 1.89 -5.23 -5.85
N GLU A 76 3.01 -5.75 -6.35
CA GLU A 76 3.78 -6.83 -5.73
C GLU A 76 4.37 -6.39 -4.38
N LEU A 77 4.85 -5.15 -4.32
CA LEU A 77 5.38 -4.59 -3.08
C LEU A 77 4.25 -4.23 -2.10
N ALA A 78 3.13 -3.67 -2.61
CA ALA A 78 1.94 -3.45 -1.80
C ALA A 78 1.46 -4.76 -1.16
N TYR A 79 1.51 -5.87 -1.91
CA TYR A 79 1.13 -7.20 -1.44
C TYR A 79 1.98 -7.63 -0.26
N LEU A 80 3.30 -7.58 -0.41
CA LEU A 80 4.23 -7.95 0.67
C LEU A 80 4.02 -7.12 1.93
N GLN A 81 3.68 -5.84 1.77
CA GLN A 81 3.43 -4.91 2.87
C GLN A 81 2.15 -5.22 3.66
N VAL A 82 1.11 -5.77 3.02
CA VAL A 82 -0.17 -6.10 3.70
C VAL A 82 -0.28 -7.58 4.06
N ALA A 83 0.37 -8.47 3.32
CA ALA A 83 0.26 -9.91 3.49
C ALA A 83 0.73 -10.38 4.87
N HIS A 84 1.72 -9.70 5.46
CA HIS A 84 2.21 -10.03 6.80
C HIS A 84 1.10 -9.98 7.87
N ASP A 85 0.13 -9.08 7.72
CA ASP A 85 -0.91 -8.85 8.71
C ASP A 85 -2.15 -9.76 8.47
N LEU A 86 -2.13 -10.59 7.43
CA LEU A 86 -3.24 -11.46 7.04
C LEU A 86 -3.02 -12.93 7.47
N PRO A 87 -4.08 -13.71 7.73
CA PRO A 87 -4.02 -15.17 7.76
C PRO A 87 -3.59 -15.77 6.42
N PHE A 88 -2.94 -16.94 6.43
CA PHE A 88 -2.40 -17.59 5.23
C PHE A 88 -3.37 -17.64 4.05
N HIS A 89 -4.60 -18.12 4.26
CA HIS A 89 -5.61 -18.22 3.20
C HIS A 89 -6.02 -16.85 2.63
N ARG A 90 -6.05 -15.80 3.45
CA ARG A 90 -6.34 -14.42 2.99
C ARG A 90 -5.17 -13.86 2.18
N ARG A 91 -3.91 -14.22 2.50
CA ARG A 91 -2.73 -13.86 1.68
C ARG A 91 -2.80 -14.51 0.30
N LEU A 92 -3.18 -15.77 0.23
CA LEU A 92 -3.36 -16.49 -1.03
C LEU A 92 -4.48 -15.88 -1.87
N LEU A 93 -5.64 -15.63 -1.26
CA LEU A 93 -6.74 -14.96 -1.94
C LEU A 93 -6.32 -13.60 -2.50
N LEU A 94 -5.64 -12.78 -1.71
CA LEU A 94 -5.17 -11.48 -2.17
C LEU A 94 -4.18 -11.60 -3.34
N ALA A 95 -3.25 -12.55 -3.29
CA ALA A 95 -2.31 -12.79 -4.39
C ALA A 95 -3.05 -13.15 -5.68
N LEU A 96 -4.08 -14.01 -5.59
CA LEU A 96 -4.90 -14.41 -6.73
C LEU A 96 -5.73 -13.27 -7.33
N LEU A 97 -6.13 -12.27 -6.53
CA LEU A 97 -6.87 -11.11 -7.04
C LEU A 97 -5.98 -10.08 -7.73
N ILE A 98 -4.69 -10.02 -7.38
CA ILE A 98 -3.72 -9.07 -7.96
C ILE A 98 -3.17 -9.55 -9.31
N CYS A 99 -3.14 -10.87 -9.54
CA CYS A 99 -2.78 -11.50 -10.82
C CYS A 99 -3.87 -11.27 -11.88
#